data_AF-A0AA90NYG8-F1
#
_entry.id   AF-A0AA90NYG8-F1
#
_cell.length_a   1.000
_cell.length_b   1.000
_cell.length_c   1.000
_cell.angle_alpha   90.00
_cell.angle_beta   90.00
_cell.angle_gamma   90.00
#
_symmetry.space_group_name_H-M   'P 1'
#
loop_
_entity.id
_entity.type
_entity.pdbx_description
1 polymer ?
#
loop_
_entity_poly.entity_id
_entity_poly.type
_entity_poly.pdbx_seq_one_letter_code
_entity_poly.pdbx_strand_id
1 'polypeptide(L)' 'MGACNLNHSEQDVRLKFESQKAFLPTELSQTLNRYLEKGNSQETLNELFHLLKKYDLSTQEEQESRNEKLKRIML' A
#
# COMPACT_ATOMS: atom_id res chain seq x y z
N MET A 1 14.20 -7.06 -5.13
CA MET A 1 15.09 -6.46 -4.12
C MET A 1 15.69 -5.19 -4.69
N GLY A 2 14.99 -4.06 -4.55
CA GLY A 2 15.57 -2.74 -4.76
C GLY A 2 15.48 -2.05 -3.42
N ALA A 3 16.63 -1.79 -2.79
CA ALA A 3 16.66 -0.91 -1.64
C ALA A 3 16.07 0.43 -2.11
N CYS A 4 14.88 0.77 -1.63
CA CYS A 4 14.30 2.06 -1.93
C CYS A 4 15.16 3.08 -1.17
N ASN A 5 16.09 3.73 -1.87
CA ASN A 5 16.93 4.79 -1.30
C ASN A 5 16.12 6.08 -1.04
N LEU A 6 14.87 6.13 -1.51
CA LEU A 6 13.91 7.19 -1.21
C LEU A 6 13.00 6.70 -0.09
N ASN A 7 13.14 7.34 1.07
CA ASN A 7 12.19 7.19 2.16
C ASN A 7 10.88 7.86 1.73
N HIS A 8 9.87 7.06 1.37
CA HIS A 8 8.54 7.58 1.07
C HIS A 8 7.90 8.05 2.38
N SER A 9 7.52 9.32 2.45
CA SER A 9 6.78 9.84 3.59
C SER A 9 5.36 9.29 3.60
N GLU A 10 4.70 9.30 4.76
CA GLU A 10 3.30 8.89 4.89
C GLU A 10 2.39 9.62 3.88
N GLN A 11 2.70 10.88 3.60
CA GLN A 11 1.99 11.70 2.62
C GLN A 11 2.10 11.14 1.19
N ASP A 12 3.26 10.66 0.76
CA ASP A 12 3.44 9.97 -0.53
C ASP A 12 2.60 8.70 -0.59
N VAL A 13 2.59 7.92 0.50
CA VAL A 13 1.79 6.70 0.59
C VAL A 13 0.30 7.02 0.53
N ARG A 14 -0.17 8.07 1.22
CA ARG A 14 -1.56 8.52 1.18
C ARG A 14 -1.98 9.01 -0.21
N LEU A 15 -1.17 9.84 -0.87
CA LEU A 15 -1.45 10.29 -2.23
C LEU A 15 -1.54 9.10 -3.20
N LYS A 16 -0.63 8.13 -3.04
CA LYS A 16 -0.65 6.91 -3.84
C LYS A 16 -1.88 6.06 -3.55
N PHE A 17 -2.18 5.86 -2.27
CA PHE A 17 -3.35 5.14 -1.82
C PHE A 17 -4.63 5.74 -2.39
N GLU A 18 -4.85 7.05 -2.27
CA GLU A 18 -6.06 7.71 -2.79
C GLU A 18 -6.21 7.52 -4.30
N SER A 19 -5.10 7.54 -5.06
CA SER A 19 -5.12 7.26 -6.51
C SER A 19 -5.47 5.80 -6.82
N GLN A 20 -5.01 4.85 -5.99
CA GLN A 20 -5.30 3.43 -6.17
C GLN A 20 -6.61 2.97 -5.51
N LYS A 21 -7.18 3.78 -4.62
CA LYS A 21 -8.34 3.45 -3.78
C LYS A 21 -9.57 3.06 -4.59
N ALA A 22 -9.72 3.64 -5.78
CA ALA A 22 -10.79 3.29 -6.71
C ALA A 22 -10.68 1.84 -7.24
N PHE A 23 -9.47 1.28 -7.27
CA PHE A 23 -9.17 -0.09 -7.72
C PHE A 23 -9.02 -1.08 -6.56
N LEU A 24 -8.78 -0.57 -5.36
CA LEU A 24 -8.66 -1.39 -4.16
C LEU A 24 -10.04 -1.81 -3.64
N PRO A 25 -10.18 -3.02 -3.10
CA PRO A 25 -11.41 -3.42 -2.44
C PRO A 25 -11.65 -2.56 -1.20
N THR A 26 -12.92 -2.21 -0.96
CA THR A 26 -13.33 -1.26 0.08
C THR A 26 -12.80 -1.63 1.47
N GLU A 27 -12.83 -2.93 1.81
CA GLU A 27 -12.33 -3.45 3.09
C GLU A 27 -10.83 -3.17 3.30
N LEU A 28 -10.00 -3.41 2.28
CA LEU A 28 -8.57 -3.09 2.34
C LEU A 28 -8.35 -1.59 2.43
N SER A 29 -9.11 -0.80 1.67
CA SER A 29 -8.95 0.65 1.68
C SER A 29 -9.21 1.26 3.05
N GLN A 30 -10.25 0.79 3.75
CA GLN A 30 -10.56 1.27 5.10
C GLN A 30 -9.52 0.82 6.11
N THR A 31 -9.06 -0.42 6.00
CA THR A 31 -8.03 -0.98 6.91
C THR A 31 -6.71 -0.25 6.73
N LEU A 32 -6.25 -0.06 5.49
CA LEU A 32 -5.02 0.64 5.17
C LEU A 32 -5.06 2.11 5.62
N ASN A 33 -6.21 2.79 5.46
CA ASN A 33 -6.35 4.16 5.95
C ASN A 33 -6.18 4.25 7.48
N ARG A 34 -6.89 3.40 8.24
CA ARG A 34 -6.74 3.34 9.71
C ARG A 34 -5.34 2.94 10.14
N TYR A 35 -4.70 2.05 9.37
CA TYR A 35 -3.35 1.60 9.63
C TYR A 35 -2.35 2.73 9.43
N LEU A 36 -2.47 3.50 8.34
CA LEU A 36 -1.66 4.70 8.11
C LEU A 36 -1.83 5.74 9.22
N GLU A 37 -3.03 5.92 9.76
CA GLU A 37 -3.29 6.86 10.87
C GLU A 37 -2.61 6.49 12.19
N LYS A 38 -2.19 5.24 12.39
CA LYS A 38 -1.50 4.81 13.62
C LYS A 38 -0.03 5.25 13.69
N GLY A 39 0.52 5.82 12.62
CA GLY A 39 1.93 6.21 12.51
C GLY A 39 2.83 4.99 12.36
N ASN A 40 3.18 4.65 11.12
CA ASN A 40 3.98 3.47 10.80
C ASN A 40 5.46 3.80 10.60
N SER A 41 6.31 2.79 10.78
CA SER A 41 7.74 2.88 10.46
C SER A 41 7.98 3.13 8.97
N GLN A 42 9.11 3.77 8.63
CA GLN A 42 9.47 4.02 7.22
C GLN A 42 9.56 2.75 6.38
N GLU A 43 10.00 1.63 6.96
CA GLU A 43 10.05 0.35 6.27
C GLU A 43 8.65 -0.08 5.80
N THR A 44 7.67 0.02 6.70
CA THR A 44 6.27 -0.27 6.41
C THR A 44 5.70 0.69 5.38
N LEU A 45 5.96 1.99 5.50
CA LEU A 45 5.47 2.99 4.54
C LEU A 45 6.06 2.75 3.14
N ASN A 46 7.34 2.42 3.05
CA ASN A 46 8.00 2.03 1.81
C ASN A 46 7.33 0.77 1.23
N GLU A 47 7.14 -0.27 2.04
CA GLU A 47 6.53 -1.51 1.57
C GLU A 47 5.10 -1.30 1.06
N LEU A 48 4.28 -0.55 1.81
CA LEU A 48 2.93 -0.16 1.39
C LEU A 48 2.96 0.61 0.07
N PHE A 49 3.85 1.59 -0.07
CA PHE A 49 4.01 2.34 -1.33
C PHE A 49 4.35 1.42 -2.50
N HIS A 50 5.27 0.47 -2.30
CA HIS A 50 5.66 -0.50 -3.32
C HIS A 50 4.52 -1.44 -3.72
N LEU A 51 3.71 -1.89 -2.75
CA LEU A 51 2.55 -2.73 -2.99
C LEU A 51 1.45 -1.98 -3.75
N LEU A 52 1.26 -0.69 -3.46
CA LEU A 52 0.31 0.17 -4.17
C LEU A 52 0.84 0.63 -5.55
N LYS A 53 2.16 0.67 -5.73
CA LYS A 53 2.80 1.13 -6.97
C LYS A 53 2.44 0.20 -8.13
N LYS A 54 1.85 0.76 -9.20
CA LYS A 54 1.36 0.03 -10.38
C LYS A 54 0.24 -0.99 -10.06
N TYR A 55 -0.50 -0.84 -8.96
CA TYR A 55 -1.63 -1.73 -8.64
C TYR A 55 -2.72 -1.68 -9.72
N ASP A 56 -3.01 -0.48 -10.23
CA ASP A 56 -3.93 -0.24 -11.36
C ASP A 56 -3.51 -0.99 -12.64
N LEU A 57 -2.20 -1.10 -12.88
CA LEU A 57 -1.64 -1.81 -14.03
C LEU A 57 -1.36 -3.30 -13.75
N SER A 58 -1.67 -3.78 -12.55
CA SER A 58 -1.45 -5.18 -12.17
C SER A 58 -2.61 -6.04 -12.63
N THR A 59 -2.33 -7.28 -13.03
CA THR A 59 -3.37 -8.27 -13.33
C THR A 59 -4.12 -8.65 -12.07
N GLN A 60 -5.29 -9.27 -12.22
CA GLN A 60 -6.12 -9.70 -11.10
C GLN A 60 -5.36 -10.61 -10.11
N GLU A 61 -4.57 -11.56 -10.61
CA GLU A 61 -3.71 -12.43 -9.78
C GLU A 61 -2.65 -11.64 -8.99
N GLU A 62 -2.01 -10.66 -9.63
CA GLU A 62 -1.03 -9.79 -8.96
C GLU A 62 -1.70 -8.88 -7.93
N GLN A 63 -2.89 -8.37 -8.22
CA GLN A 63 -3.71 -7.60 -7.29
C GLN A 63 -4.08 -8.46 -6.07
N GLU A 64 -4.49 -9.72 -6.27
CA GLU A 64 -4.77 -10.66 -5.18
C GLU A 64 -3.52 -10.94 -4.34
N SER A 65 -2.37 -11.21 -4.95
CA SER A 65 -1.11 -11.42 -4.22
C SER A 65 -0.71 -10.18 -3.40
N ARG A 66 -0.92 -8.98 -3.96
CA ARG A 66 -0.71 -7.72 -3.25
C ARG A 66 -1.70 -7.53 -2.11
N ASN A 67 -2.97 -7.87 -2.32
CA ASN A 67 -4.01 -7.83 -1.29
C ASN A 67 -3.64 -8.71 -0.11
N GLU A 68 -3.13 -9.92 -0.35
CA GLU A 68 -2.65 -10.81 0.72
C GLU A 68 -1.46 -10.22 1.47
N LYS A 69 -0.49 -9.62 0.77
CA LYS A 69 0.65 -8.95 1.40
C LYS A 69 0.22 -7.76 2.24
N LEU A 70 -0.69 -6.92 1.73
CA LEU A 70 -1.27 -5.80 2.46
C LEU A 70 -1.97 -6.28 3.73
N LYS A 71 -2.78 -7.35 3.63
CA LYS A 71 -3.42 -7.98 4.79
C LYS A 71 -2.38 -8.42 5.82
N ARG A 72 -1.30 -9.06 5.39
CA ARG A 72 -0.24 -9.56 6.28
C ARG A 72 0.54 -8.47 7.03
N ILE A 73 0.61 -7.25 6.47
CA ILE A 73 1.25 -6.11 7.12
C ILE A 73 0.31 -5.49 8.18
N MET A 74 -1.01 -5.54 7.92
CA MET A 74 -2.03 -4.87 8.74
C MET A 74 -2.65 -5.76 9.83
N LEU A 75 -2.62 -7.09 9.66
CA LEU A 75 -3.12 -8.11 10.59
C LEU A 75 -1.98 -8.74 11.38
#